data_AF-A0A1S4FG33-F1
#
_entry.id   AF-A0A1S4FG33-F1
#
_cell.length_a   1.000
_cell.length_b   1.000
_cell.length_c   1.000
_cell.angle_alpha   90.00
_cell.angle_beta   90.00
_cell.angle_gamma   90.00
#
_symmetry.space_group_name_H-M   'P 1'
#
loop_
_entity.id
_entity.type
_entity.pdbx_description
1 polymer ?
#
loop_
_entity_poly.entity_id
_entity_poly.type
_entity_poly.pdbx_seq_one_letter_code
_entity_poly.pdbx_strand_id
1 'polypeptide(L)'
;MSGFLLFLAFVVVASIAVTHAAPQSAVEALLKYKDECIAMSGSDVGYRQALVAIPEVRACLLNRIDVFEMKGDAVSLSESSERRKDFFDKYCPKFNESVDCFDDIFEGIAKCTGEETEKIVPVFKDVAYGVVDLICENDGQFVFETQKPEFMACLGTLRESVTECKISNVTKSISLIYYGEEQCRDVENSRECIKQKVDTCSSPAVYNIFEVLFNRIMKASNCHQVTIMNEGTVYKILPVLLCALSIPLSMFCWIGNVAYSKLASNNQDNVIPPTRWLFSLLMPILLMMYGLKRKGVNKSGAALGLICAIVLSISSHAFLVCLATFFFSSSRATRFRAHLKRKFEEDFQGGEGRRNWAQVICNAGMATQLALLYLLDCGYGERPIDFGQLYRSSWLGIGIMSAFACSNGDTWASELGTVLTKGDPFLITNRKRVPRGTNGGVSFIGLVVSFLGGLAIGFSYYVTVRYTVDSKILRDSPRQWPIIVFGGVAGLLGSVVDSIIGATLQYSGVDPSGKIVERPGKGVKHICGVRILDNHSVNLISSIITALLMPSVAMHFWNKI
;
A
#
# COMPACT_ATOMS: atom_id res chain seq x y z
N MET A 1 -3.92 -25.55 28.73
CA MET A 1 -5.18 -25.21 28.05
C MET A 1 -4.82 -24.48 26.78
N SER A 2 -5.24 -24.92 25.59
CA SER A 2 -4.85 -24.20 24.37
C SER A 2 -5.46 -22.78 24.38
N GLY A 3 -4.75 -21.78 23.86
CA GLY A 3 -5.28 -20.41 23.75
C GLY A 3 -6.64 -20.34 23.01
N PHE A 4 -6.91 -21.32 22.14
CA PHE A 4 -8.18 -21.49 21.44
C PHE A 4 -9.32 -22.02 22.34
N LEU A 5 -9.05 -22.97 23.24
CA LEU A 5 -10.01 -23.45 24.23
C LEU A 5 -10.32 -22.37 25.28
N LEU A 6 -9.32 -21.57 25.65
CA LEU A 6 -9.46 -20.36 26.46
C LEU A 6 -10.36 -19.30 25.81
N PHE A 7 -10.15 -19.03 24.53
CA PHE A 7 -10.98 -18.11 23.76
C PHE A 7 -12.42 -18.62 23.63
N LEU A 8 -12.62 -19.91 23.35
CA LEU A 8 -13.94 -20.52 23.32
C LEU A 8 -14.63 -20.49 24.69
N ALA A 9 -13.90 -20.74 25.77
CA ALA A 9 -14.42 -20.64 27.14
C ALA A 9 -14.83 -19.19 27.46
N PHE A 10 -14.01 -18.19 27.10
CA PHE A 10 -14.36 -16.79 27.24
C PHE A 10 -15.61 -16.40 26.44
N VAL A 11 -15.70 -16.83 25.17
CA VAL A 11 -16.87 -16.57 24.32
C VAL A 11 -18.14 -17.25 24.87
N VAL A 12 -18.04 -18.48 25.38
CA VAL A 12 -19.17 -19.20 25.99
C VAL A 12 -19.60 -18.52 27.29
N VAL A 13 -18.67 -18.17 28.17
CA VAL A 13 -18.94 -17.47 29.43
C VAL A 13 -19.55 -16.08 29.17
N ALA A 14 -19.02 -15.33 28.21
CA ALA A 14 -19.58 -14.04 27.79
C ALA A 14 -20.96 -14.18 27.15
N SER A 15 -21.21 -15.24 26.38
CA SER A 15 -22.52 -15.51 25.77
C SER A 15 -23.59 -15.88 26.80
N ILE A 16 -23.20 -16.58 27.87
CA ILE A 16 -24.08 -16.92 29.00
C ILE A 16 -24.42 -15.67 29.82
N ALA A 17 -23.48 -14.72 29.98
CA ALA A 17 -23.74 -13.45 30.66
C ALA A 17 -24.84 -12.60 29.97
N VAL A 18 -25.09 -12.84 28.67
CA VAL A 18 -26.04 -12.08 27.84
C VAL A 18 -27.40 -12.79 27.65
N THR A 19 -27.49 -14.11 27.85
CA THR A 19 -28.71 -14.90 27.53
C THR A 19 -29.37 -15.55 28.77
N HIS A 20 -30.70 -15.72 28.76
CA HIS A 20 -31.48 -16.18 29.93
C HIS A 20 -31.46 -17.70 30.18
N ALA A 21 -30.85 -18.50 29.29
CA ALA A 21 -30.70 -19.94 29.49
C ALA A 21 -29.51 -20.47 28.69
N ALA A 22 -28.64 -21.26 29.33
CA ALA A 22 -27.51 -21.89 28.65
C ALA A 22 -28.02 -23.10 27.82
N PRO A 23 -27.74 -23.17 26.51
CA PRO A 23 -28.04 -24.36 25.71
C PRO A 23 -27.27 -25.59 26.24
N GLN A 24 -27.77 -26.80 26.00
CA GLN A 24 -27.18 -28.04 26.53
C GLN A 24 -25.71 -28.23 26.12
N SER A 25 -25.33 -27.75 24.93
CA SER A 25 -23.94 -27.69 24.46
C SER A 25 -23.03 -26.76 25.27
N ALA A 26 -23.58 -25.68 25.85
CA ALA A 26 -22.82 -24.78 26.72
C ALA A 26 -22.55 -25.41 28.10
N VAL A 27 -23.47 -26.25 28.60
CA VAL A 27 -23.28 -27.01 29.85
C VAL A 27 -22.15 -28.03 29.68
N GLU A 28 -22.14 -28.77 28.57
CA GLU A 28 -21.05 -29.71 28.25
C GLU A 28 -19.70 -29.00 28.09
N ALA A 29 -19.67 -27.81 27.46
CA ALA A 29 -18.46 -27.01 27.33
C ALA A 29 -17.91 -26.52 28.69
N LEU A 30 -18.80 -26.11 29.61
CA LEU A 30 -18.41 -25.69 30.96
C LEU A 30 -17.84 -26.84 31.80
N LEU A 31 -18.44 -28.03 31.72
CA LEU A 31 -17.92 -29.23 32.38
C LEU A 31 -16.52 -29.59 31.86
N LYS A 32 -16.33 -29.55 30.55
CA LYS A 32 -15.02 -29.78 29.94
C LYS A 32 -13.99 -28.72 30.36
N TYR A 33 -14.40 -27.46 30.42
CA TYR A 33 -13.55 -26.36 30.88
C TYR A 33 -13.10 -26.53 32.34
N LYS A 34 -13.98 -27.03 33.22
CA LYS A 34 -13.64 -27.37 34.61
C LYS A 34 -12.52 -28.40 34.69
N ASP A 35 -12.65 -29.50 33.95
CA ASP A 35 -11.66 -30.59 33.97
C ASP A 35 -10.30 -30.12 33.44
N GLU A 36 -10.29 -29.29 32.40
CA GLU A 36 -9.07 -28.70 31.85
C GLU A 36 -8.42 -27.68 32.80
N CYS A 37 -9.21 -26.87 33.51
CA CYS A 37 -8.71 -25.95 34.53
C CYS A 37 -8.01 -26.70 35.67
N ILE A 38 -8.61 -27.78 36.17
CA ILE A 38 -8.02 -28.63 37.21
C ILE A 38 -6.74 -29.30 36.70
N ALA A 39 -6.74 -29.82 35.47
CA ALA A 39 -5.57 -30.47 34.90
C ALA A 39 -4.35 -29.54 34.75
N MET A 40 -4.58 -28.23 34.57
CA MET A 40 -3.52 -27.24 34.36
C MET A 40 -3.05 -26.57 35.66
N SER A 41 -3.99 -26.14 36.51
CA SER A 41 -3.69 -25.37 37.72
C SER A 41 -3.61 -26.23 38.99
N GLY A 42 -4.06 -27.48 38.93
CA GLY A 42 -4.24 -28.35 40.09
C GLY A 42 -5.44 -27.99 40.98
N SER A 43 -6.29 -27.04 40.58
CA SER A 43 -7.40 -26.52 41.39
C SER A 43 -8.63 -26.12 40.55
N ASP A 44 -9.82 -26.11 41.15
CA ASP A 44 -11.05 -25.58 40.55
C ASP A 44 -11.37 -24.14 40.99
N VAL A 45 -10.49 -23.49 41.77
CA VAL A 45 -10.69 -22.14 42.31
C VAL A 45 -10.91 -21.11 41.20
N GLY A 46 -10.07 -21.14 40.15
CA GLY A 46 -10.20 -20.24 39.01
C GLY A 46 -11.53 -20.43 38.26
N TYR A 47 -11.92 -21.68 38.04
CA TYR A 47 -13.19 -22.06 37.41
C TYR A 47 -14.39 -21.52 38.22
N ARG A 48 -14.39 -21.69 39.55
CA ARG A 48 -15.47 -21.21 40.41
C ARG A 48 -15.56 -19.69 40.42
N GLN A 49 -14.43 -18.99 40.51
CA GLN A 49 -14.40 -17.52 40.48
C GLN A 49 -15.01 -16.99 39.18
N ALA A 50 -14.58 -17.53 38.03
CA ALA A 50 -15.10 -17.11 36.73
C ALA A 50 -16.62 -17.35 36.62
N LEU A 51 -17.12 -18.46 37.17
CA LEU A 51 -18.55 -18.80 37.14
C LEU A 51 -19.42 -17.90 38.01
N VAL A 52 -18.93 -17.56 39.21
CA VAL A 52 -19.65 -16.69 40.16
C VAL A 52 -19.67 -15.23 39.67
N ALA A 53 -18.65 -14.80 38.93
CA ALA A 53 -18.58 -13.45 38.36
C ALA A 53 -19.60 -13.19 37.22
N ILE A 54 -20.13 -14.23 36.56
CA ILE A 54 -21.07 -14.10 35.43
C ILE A 54 -22.28 -13.18 35.73
N PRO A 55 -23.05 -13.39 36.81
CA PRO A 55 -24.16 -12.50 37.17
C PRO A 55 -23.71 -11.06 37.48
N GLU A 56 -22.51 -10.87 38.03
CA GLU A 56 -21.96 -9.55 38.38
C GLU A 56 -21.58 -8.77 37.12
N VAL A 57 -20.98 -9.43 36.13
CA VAL A 57 -20.69 -8.87 34.82
C VAL A 57 -21.98 -8.37 34.17
N ARG A 58 -23.04 -9.17 34.20
CA ARG A 58 -24.34 -8.78 33.66
C ARG A 58 -24.90 -7.52 34.34
N ALA A 59 -24.81 -7.44 35.66
CA ALA A 59 -25.23 -6.25 36.41
C ALA A 59 -24.39 -5.01 36.04
N CYS A 60 -23.07 -5.17 35.91
CA CYS A 60 -22.15 -4.12 35.49
C CYS A 60 -22.44 -3.61 34.07
N LEU A 61 -22.68 -4.51 33.11
CA LEU A 61 -23.02 -4.16 31.73
C LEU A 61 -24.33 -3.37 31.64
N LEU A 62 -25.37 -3.81 32.36
CA LEU A 62 -26.67 -3.12 32.39
C LEU A 62 -26.59 -1.72 33.01
N ASN A 63 -25.61 -1.46 33.88
CA ASN A 63 -25.37 -0.13 34.43
C ASN A 63 -24.63 0.80 33.47
N ARG A 64 -23.79 0.26 32.57
CA ARG A 64 -23.01 1.05 31.60
C ARG A 64 -23.75 1.26 30.28
N ILE A 65 -24.60 0.32 29.88
CA ILE A 65 -25.29 0.31 28.58
C ILE A 65 -26.79 0.08 28.81
N ASP A 66 -27.60 1.09 28.47
CA ASP A 66 -29.04 0.91 28.37
C ASP A 66 -29.36 0.05 27.13
N VAL A 67 -29.64 -1.23 27.37
CA VAL A 67 -29.90 -2.21 26.32
C VAL A 67 -31.17 -1.89 25.54
N PHE A 68 -32.16 -1.25 26.15
CA PHE A 68 -33.41 -0.89 25.47
C PHE A 68 -33.20 0.30 24.53
N GLU A 69 -32.48 1.32 24.99
CA GLU A 69 -32.08 2.46 24.17
C GLU A 69 -31.19 2.01 23.00
N MET A 70 -30.16 1.21 23.29
CA MET A 70 -29.23 0.70 22.27
C MET A 70 -29.95 -0.16 21.22
N LYS A 71 -30.86 -1.04 21.65
CA LYS A 71 -31.65 -1.87 20.73
C LYS A 71 -32.57 -1.01 19.87
N GLY A 72 -33.20 0.02 20.44
CA GLY A 72 -34.01 0.98 19.70
C GLY A 72 -33.21 1.71 18.62
N ASP A 73 -32.04 2.23 19.00
CA ASP A 73 -31.13 2.93 18.08
C ASP A 73 -30.61 1.99 16.97
N ALA A 74 -30.35 0.72 17.30
CA ALA A 74 -29.80 -0.27 16.37
C ALA A 74 -30.79 -0.76 15.30
N VAL A 75 -32.10 -0.71 15.53
CA VAL A 75 -33.13 -1.19 14.57
C VAL A 75 -33.06 -0.47 13.22
N SER A 76 -32.54 0.75 13.19
CA SER A 76 -32.42 1.56 11.97
C SER A 76 -31.07 1.46 11.25
N LEU A 77 -30.16 0.61 11.75
CA LEU A 77 -28.82 0.46 11.20
C LEU A 77 -28.78 -0.56 10.05
N SER A 78 -28.13 -0.17 8.96
CA SER A 78 -27.83 -1.03 7.82
C SER A 78 -26.41 -0.73 7.32
N GLU A 79 -25.87 -1.61 6.47
CA GLU A 79 -24.54 -1.44 5.85
C GLU A 79 -24.40 -0.10 5.09
N SER A 80 -25.51 0.46 4.58
CA SER A 80 -25.57 1.71 3.81
C SER A 80 -25.99 2.94 4.61
N SER A 81 -26.19 2.84 5.92
CA SER A 81 -26.75 3.93 6.73
C SER A 81 -25.73 5.04 7.02
N GLU A 82 -26.10 6.29 6.74
CA GLU A 82 -25.33 7.49 7.13
C GLU A 82 -25.32 7.71 8.66
N ARG A 83 -26.26 7.08 9.39
CA ARG A 83 -26.41 7.18 10.86
C ARG A 83 -25.52 6.21 11.65
N ARG A 84 -24.71 5.37 10.97
CA ARG A 84 -23.79 4.44 11.65
C ARG A 84 -22.83 5.18 12.57
N LYS A 85 -22.27 6.28 12.08
CA LYS A 85 -21.32 7.09 12.84
C LYS A 85 -21.91 7.57 14.17
N ASP A 86 -23.12 8.13 14.15
CA ASP A 86 -23.78 8.62 15.36
C ASP A 86 -24.01 7.51 16.40
N PHE A 87 -24.33 6.29 15.95
CA PHE A 87 -24.47 5.14 16.83
C PHE A 87 -23.13 4.72 17.44
N PHE A 88 -22.10 4.50 16.61
CA PHE A 88 -20.81 4.02 17.11
C PHE A 88 -20.08 5.11 17.93
N ASP A 89 -20.18 6.39 17.59
CA ASP A 89 -19.67 7.50 18.41
C ASP A 89 -20.34 7.53 19.80
N LYS A 90 -21.63 7.16 19.89
CA LYS A 90 -22.40 7.12 21.14
C LYS A 90 -22.09 5.89 22.01
N TYR A 91 -21.91 4.71 21.41
CA TYR A 91 -21.82 3.44 22.15
C TYR A 91 -20.39 2.88 22.29
N CYS A 92 -19.46 3.22 21.40
CA CYS A 92 -18.08 2.73 21.48
C CYS A 92 -17.33 3.10 22.77
N PRO A 93 -17.43 4.34 23.29
CA PRO A 93 -16.85 4.67 24.59
C PRO A 93 -17.42 3.79 25.72
N LYS A 94 -18.73 3.50 25.67
CA LYS A 94 -19.41 2.64 26.65
C LYS A 94 -18.95 1.19 26.54
N PHE A 95 -18.76 0.68 25.31
CA PHE A 95 -18.21 -0.66 25.08
C PHE A 95 -16.78 -0.81 25.60
N ASN A 96 -15.96 0.22 25.37
CA ASN A 96 -14.59 0.27 25.85
C ASN A 96 -14.53 0.22 27.38
N GLU A 97 -15.30 1.07 28.05
CA GLU A 97 -15.43 1.05 29.51
C GLU A 97 -15.96 -0.31 30.02
N SER A 98 -16.89 -0.93 29.29
CA SER A 98 -17.49 -2.20 29.68
C SER A 98 -16.53 -3.39 29.72
N VAL A 99 -15.32 -3.27 29.16
CA VAL A 99 -14.28 -4.31 29.28
C VAL A 99 -13.93 -4.57 30.74
N ASP A 100 -13.92 -3.55 31.58
CA ASP A 100 -13.60 -3.69 33.02
C ASP A 100 -14.67 -4.49 33.79
N CYS A 101 -15.88 -4.65 33.24
CA CYS A 101 -16.89 -5.53 33.84
C CYS A 101 -16.47 -7.01 33.83
N PHE A 102 -15.44 -7.39 33.06
CA PHE A 102 -14.98 -8.77 32.93
C PHE A 102 -13.75 -9.08 33.79
N ASP A 103 -13.29 -8.15 34.64
CA ASP A 103 -12.07 -8.30 35.44
C ASP A 103 -12.05 -9.59 36.28
N ASP A 104 -13.12 -9.86 37.03
CA ASP A 104 -13.23 -11.05 37.87
C ASP A 104 -13.27 -12.36 37.06
N ILE A 105 -13.82 -12.29 35.83
CA ILE A 105 -13.79 -13.41 34.88
C ILE A 105 -12.35 -13.60 34.39
N PHE A 106 -11.64 -12.54 34.01
CA PHE A 106 -10.25 -12.62 33.55
C PHE A 106 -9.33 -13.17 34.64
N GLU A 107 -9.51 -12.75 35.89
CA GLU A 107 -8.77 -13.29 37.03
C GLU A 107 -9.06 -14.77 37.25
N GLY A 108 -10.33 -15.18 37.23
CA GLY A 108 -10.72 -16.58 37.36
C GLY A 108 -10.12 -17.45 36.25
N ILE A 109 -10.19 -16.99 35.01
CA ILE A 109 -9.60 -17.67 33.85
C ILE A 109 -8.07 -17.72 33.98
N ALA A 110 -7.42 -16.64 34.40
CA ALA A 110 -5.97 -16.58 34.58
C ALA A 110 -5.50 -17.60 35.63
N LYS A 111 -6.24 -17.78 36.73
CA LYS A 111 -5.94 -18.80 37.75
C LYS A 111 -5.99 -20.24 37.20
N CYS A 112 -6.78 -20.49 36.15
CA CYS A 112 -6.82 -21.80 35.48
C CYS A 112 -5.61 -22.06 34.56
N THR A 113 -4.76 -21.07 34.29
CA THR A 113 -3.61 -21.23 33.38
C THR A 113 -2.39 -21.86 34.06
N GLY A 114 -2.31 -21.80 35.40
CA GLY A 114 -1.12 -22.21 36.16
C GLY A 114 0.00 -21.17 36.18
N GLU A 115 -0.21 -20.00 35.57
CA GLU A 115 0.74 -18.87 35.55
C GLU A 115 0.35 -17.77 36.56
N GLU A 116 1.24 -16.79 36.76
CA GLU A 116 0.98 -15.62 37.60
C GLU A 116 -0.16 -14.77 37.03
N THR A 117 -1.26 -14.64 37.77
CA THR A 117 -2.46 -13.89 37.40
C THR A 117 -2.14 -12.47 36.93
N GLU A 118 -1.22 -11.77 37.60
CA GLU A 118 -0.82 -10.39 37.30
C GLU A 118 -0.24 -10.23 35.89
N LYS A 119 0.34 -11.30 35.32
CA LYS A 119 0.92 -11.27 33.99
C LYS A 119 -0.08 -11.63 32.88
N ILE A 120 -1.10 -12.43 33.21
CA ILE A 120 -2.07 -12.97 32.25
C ILE A 120 -3.31 -12.09 32.11
N VAL A 121 -3.82 -11.51 33.20
CA VAL A 121 -5.01 -10.64 33.17
C VAL A 121 -4.85 -9.46 32.19
N PRO A 122 -3.70 -8.76 32.13
CA PRO A 122 -3.51 -7.69 31.14
C PRO A 122 -3.62 -8.16 29.68
N VAL A 123 -3.25 -9.41 29.40
CA VAL A 123 -3.35 -10.00 28.05
C VAL A 123 -4.82 -10.19 27.67
N PHE A 124 -5.64 -10.73 28.59
CA PHE A 124 -7.08 -10.87 28.34
C PHE A 124 -7.77 -9.52 28.18
N LYS A 125 -7.40 -8.52 28.99
CA LYS A 125 -7.88 -7.15 28.82
C LYS A 125 -7.50 -6.58 27.46
N ASP A 126 -6.24 -6.68 27.04
CA ASP A 126 -5.79 -6.14 25.75
C ASP A 126 -6.51 -6.82 24.56
N VAL A 127 -6.76 -8.13 24.65
CA VAL A 127 -7.57 -8.87 23.67
C VAL A 127 -9.02 -8.36 23.64
N ALA A 128 -9.65 -8.18 24.80
CA ALA A 128 -11.01 -7.66 24.89
C ALA A 128 -11.13 -6.23 24.33
N TYR A 129 -10.19 -5.35 24.67
CA TYR A 129 -10.06 -4.02 24.07
C TYR A 129 -9.88 -4.09 22.56
N GLY A 130 -9.07 -5.03 22.05
CA GLY A 130 -8.91 -5.25 20.62
C GLY A 130 -10.18 -5.67 19.89
N VAL A 131 -11.04 -6.46 20.53
CA VAL A 131 -12.35 -6.82 19.98
C VAL A 131 -13.27 -5.60 19.92
N VAL A 132 -13.28 -4.77 20.97
CA VAL A 132 -14.05 -3.51 20.98
C VAL A 132 -13.56 -2.55 19.89
N ASP A 133 -12.24 -2.37 19.76
CA ASP A 133 -11.65 -1.54 18.70
C ASP A 133 -12.10 -2.00 17.31
N LEU A 134 -12.10 -3.31 17.05
CA LEU A 134 -12.52 -3.88 15.77
C LEU A 134 -14.03 -3.67 15.51
N ILE A 135 -14.87 -3.80 16.55
CA ILE A 135 -16.32 -3.52 16.46
C ILE A 135 -16.57 -2.05 16.16
N CYS A 136 -15.70 -1.15 16.65
CA CYS A 136 -15.86 0.29 16.55
C CYS A 136 -15.17 0.90 15.32
N GLU A 137 -14.27 0.16 14.68
CA GLU A 137 -13.53 0.64 13.52
C GLU A 137 -14.46 0.90 12.32
N ASN A 138 -14.20 2.00 11.60
CA ASN A 138 -14.94 2.39 10.38
C ASN A 138 -16.47 2.42 10.57
N ASP A 139 -16.94 3.05 11.65
CA ASP A 139 -18.37 3.16 11.99
C ASP A 139 -19.05 1.77 12.06
N GLY A 140 -18.33 0.80 12.63
CA GLY A 140 -18.76 -0.57 12.86
C GLY A 140 -19.02 -1.40 11.62
N GLN A 141 -18.26 -1.14 10.55
CA GLN A 141 -18.24 -1.94 9.33
C GLN A 141 -18.12 -3.45 9.61
N PHE A 142 -17.27 -3.82 10.58
CA PHE A 142 -17.06 -5.20 11.00
C PHE A 142 -18.37 -5.92 11.40
N VAL A 143 -19.25 -5.23 12.13
CA VAL A 143 -20.53 -5.78 12.61
C VAL A 143 -21.43 -6.18 11.43
N PHE A 144 -21.40 -5.43 10.32
CA PHE A 144 -22.18 -5.76 9.13
C PHE A 144 -21.51 -6.83 8.27
N GLU A 145 -20.18 -6.84 8.19
CA GLU A 145 -19.44 -7.88 7.48
C GLU A 145 -19.65 -9.26 8.10
N THR A 146 -19.80 -9.35 9.43
CA THR A 146 -20.08 -10.60 10.15
C THR A 146 -21.47 -11.17 9.88
N GLN A 147 -22.41 -10.36 9.37
CA GLN A 147 -23.77 -10.80 9.02
C GLN A 147 -23.85 -11.41 7.61
N LYS A 148 -22.79 -11.27 6.80
CA LYS A 148 -22.76 -11.77 5.43
C LYS A 148 -22.63 -13.30 5.39
N PRO A 149 -23.33 -14.00 4.47
CA PRO A 149 -23.23 -15.47 4.38
C PRO A 149 -21.81 -15.95 4.07
N GLU A 150 -21.00 -15.16 3.35
CA GLU A 150 -19.60 -15.47 3.06
C GLU A 150 -18.74 -15.49 4.33
N PHE A 151 -19.06 -14.65 5.32
CA PHE A 151 -18.37 -14.65 6.61
C PHE A 151 -18.61 -15.95 7.36
N MET A 152 -19.88 -16.38 7.49
CA MET A 152 -20.21 -17.64 8.17
C MET A 152 -19.63 -18.87 7.45
N ALA A 153 -19.65 -18.87 6.12
CA ALA A 153 -19.02 -19.93 5.33
C ALA A 153 -17.51 -20.00 5.58
N CYS A 154 -16.80 -18.87 5.58
CA CYS A 154 -15.37 -18.85 5.87
C CYS A 154 -15.07 -19.23 7.33
N LEU A 155 -15.84 -18.73 8.30
CA LEU A 155 -15.67 -19.05 9.71
C LEU A 155 -15.79 -20.56 9.97
N GLY A 156 -16.67 -21.25 9.24
CA GLY A 156 -16.79 -22.72 9.29
C GLY A 156 -15.51 -23.46 8.91
N THR A 157 -14.74 -22.95 7.94
CA THR A 157 -13.46 -23.55 7.50
C THR A 157 -12.27 -23.26 8.43
N LEU A 158 -12.44 -22.31 9.36
CA LEU A 158 -11.37 -21.87 10.25
C LEU A 158 -10.97 -22.98 11.23
N ARG A 159 -11.93 -23.80 11.70
CA ARG A 159 -11.66 -24.93 12.61
C ARG A 159 -10.72 -25.97 11.98
N GLU A 160 -10.93 -26.27 10.70
CA GLU A 160 -10.07 -27.18 9.94
C GLU A 160 -8.69 -26.56 9.72
N SER A 161 -8.66 -25.27 9.33
CA SER A 161 -7.41 -24.51 9.12
C SER A 161 -6.54 -24.43 10.37
N VAL A 162 -7.13 -24.23 11.55
CA VAL A 162 -6.43 -24.22 12.86
C VAL A 162 -5.73 -25.55 13.15
N THR A 163 -6.35 -26.65 12.72
CA THR A 163 -5.84 -28.01 12.92
C THR A 163 -4.73 -28.33 11.90
N GLU A 164 -4.95 -28.01 10.64
CA GLU A 164 -3.97 -28.17 9.55
C GLU A 164 -2.70 -27.33 9.77
N CYS A 165 -2.86 -26.09 10.23
CA CYS A 165 -1.75 -25.18 10.52
C CYS A 165 -1.07 -25.45 11.88
N LYS A 166 -1.37 -26.59 12.52
CA LYS A 166 -0.71 -27.12 13.75
C LYS A 166 -0.71 -26.17 14.96
N ILE A 167 -1.58 -25.15 15.00
CA ILE A 167 -1.68 -24.21 16.13
C ILE A 167 -1.95 -24.95 17.44
N SER A 168 -2.78 -26.00 17.38
CA SER A 168 -3.14 -26.81 18.53
C SER A 168 -1.94 -27.54 19.17
N ASN A 169 -0.88 -27.81 18.41
CA ASN A 169 0.31 -28.48 18.93
C ASN A 169 1.25 -27.48 19.59
N VAL A 170 1.34 -26.26 19.06
CA VAL A 170 2.08 -25.15 19.64
C VAL A 170 1.45 -24.67 20.96
N THR A 171 0.13 -24.73 21.09
CA THR A 171 -0.60 -24.22 22.27
C THR A 171 -0.87 -25.27 23.36
N LYS A 172 -0.51 -26.54 23.16
CA LYS A 172 -0.81 -27.63 24.12
C LYS A 172 0.18 -27.77 25.28
N SER A 173 1.41 -27.29 25.12
CA SER A 173 2.53 -27.57 26.04
C SER A 173 3.34 -26.34 26.44
N ILE A 174 2.84 -25.13 26.18
CA ILE A 174 3.66 -23.92 26.19
C ILE A 174 2.98 -22.80 27.00
N SER A 175 3.79 -22.05 27.75
CA SER A 175 3.40 -20.83 28.45
C SER A 175 2.83 -19.79 27.49
N LEU A 176 1.84 -19.01 27.94
CA LEU A 176 1.27 -17.90 27.15
C LEU A 176 2.25 -16.74 26.96
N ILE A 177 3.32 -16.68 27.76
CA ILE A 177 4.21 -15.51 27.86
C ILE A 177 5.62 -15.83 27.38
N TYR A 178 6.13 -17.03 27.71
CA TYR A 178 7.53 -17.39 27.45
C TYR A 178 7.68 -18.48 26.39
N TYR A 179 8.20 -18.08 25.23
CA TYR A 179 8.53 -18.93 24.09
C TYR A 179 10.05 -18.88 23.81
N GLY A 180 10.65 -19.99 23.40
CA GLY A 180 12.01 -19.99 22.85
C GLY A 180 12.03 -19.65 21.34
N GLU A 181 13.22 -19.58 20.74
CA GLU A 181 13.38 -19.17 19.32
C GLU A 181 12.69 -20.11 18.33
N GLU A 182 12.77 -21.43 18.55
CA GLU A 182 12.12 -22.44 17.70
C GLU A 182 10.60 -22.32 17.82
N GLN A 183 10.10 -22.12 19.03
CA GLN A 183 8.68 -21.96 19.29
C GLN A 183 8.13 -20.67 18.66
N CYS A 184 8.86 -19.56 18.74
CA CYS A 184 8.46 -18.33 18.06
C CYS A 184 8.44 -18.48 16.53
N ARG A 185 9.34 -19.29 15.98
CA ARG A 185 9.34 -19.63 14.54
C ARG A 185 8.13 -20.46 14.15
N ASP A 186 7.76 -21.43 14.98
CA ASP A 186 6.58 -22.26 14.75
C ASP A 186 5.28 -21.45 14.84
N VAL A 187 5.19 -20.53 15.80
CA VAL A 187 4.05 -19.60 15.92
C VAL A 187 3.90 -18.72 14.68
N GLU A 188 5.00 -18.17 14.16
CA GLU A 188 4.97 -17.36 12.92
C GLU A 188 4.67 -18.20 11.67
N ASN A 189 5.19 -19.43 11.59
CA ASN A 189 4.87 -20.36 10.51
C ASN A 189 3.37 -20.73 10.51
N SER A 190 2.81 -20.98 11.69
CA SER A 190 1.37 -21.21 11.85
C SER A 190 0.57 -19.99 11.43
N ARG A 191 1.02 -18.76 11.77
CA ARG A 191 0.39 -17.52 11.34
C ARG A 191 0.28 -17.40 9.83
N GLU A 192 1.41 -17.57 9.13
CA GLU A 192 1.46 -17.45 7.67
C GLU A 192 0.61 -18.54 6.99
N CYS A 193 0.58 -19.76 7.55
CA CYS A 193 -0.32 -20.82 7.08
C CYS A 193 -1.80 -20.43 7.19
N ILE A 194 -2.24 -19.88 8.33
CA ILE A 194 -3.63 -19.47 8.53
C ILE A 194 -3.95 -18.30 7.62
N LYS A 195 -3.06 -17.33 7.52
CA LYS A 195 -3.21 -16.19 6.62
C LYS A 195 -3.41 -16.63 5.18
N GLN A 196 -2.61 -17.56 4.68
CA GLN A 196 -2.77 -18.09 3.32
C GLN A 196 -4.12 -18.79 3.14
N LYS A 197 -4.60 -19.51 4.14
CA LYS A 197 -5.91 -20.19 4.10
C LYS A 197 -7.06 -19.19 4.17
N VAL A 198 -6.97 -18.18 5.02
CA VAL A 198 -7.99 -17.13 5.15
C VAL A 198 -7.99 -16.18 3.94
N ASP A 199 -6.84 -15.94 3.29
CA ASP A 199 -6.77 -15.19 2.03
C ASP A 199 -7.54 -15.87 0.87
N THR A 200 -7.75 -17.19 0.93
CA THR A 200 -8.63 -17.89 -0.03
C THR A 200 -10.11 -17.70 0.26
N CYS A 201 -10.47 -17.23 1.46
CA CYS A 201 -11.82 -16.80 1.75
C CYS A 201 -12.07 -15.39 1.18
N SER A 202 -13.20 -15.20 0.52
CA SER A 202 -13.65 -13.86 0.08
C SER A 202 -14.21 -12.99 1.23
N SER A 203 -13.69 -13.12 2.46
CA SER A 203 -14.15 -12.37 3.64
C SER A 203 -13.00 -11.71 4.41
N PRO A 204 -12.75 -10.40 4.18
CA PRO A 204 -11.74 -9.63 4.91
C PRO A 204 -11.95 -9.59 6.43
N ALA A 205 -13.20 -9.70 6.90
CA ALA A 205 -13.54 -9.69 8.33
C ALA A 205 -12.89 -10.85 9.10
N VAL A 206 -12.86 -12.06 8.54
CA VAL A 206 -12.23 -13.23 9.20
C VAL A 206 -10.73 -13.02 9.35
N TYR A 207 -10.09 -12.46 8.32
CA TYR A 207 -8.66 -12.11 8.36
C TYR A 207 -8.38 -11.05 9.44
N ASN A 208 -9.20 -10.01 9.51
CA ASN A 208 -9.03 -8.94 10.48
C ASN A 208 -9.19 -9.42 11.93
N ILE A 209 -10.17 -10.30 12.22
CA ILE A 209 -10.30 -10.94 13.54
C ILE A 209 -9.03 -11.70 13.87
N PHE A 210 -8.58 -12.56 12.94
CA PHE A 210 -7.40 -13.38 13.16
C PHE A 210 -6.16 -12.52 13.42
N GLU A 211 -5.88 -11.50 12.60
CA GLU A 211 -4.73 -10.61 12.77
C GLU A 211 -4.80 -9.79 14.06
N VAL A 212 -5.95 -9.23 14.42
CA VAL A 212 -6.08 -8.42 15.64
C VAL A 212 -5.80 -9.29 16.87
N LEU A 213 -6.43 -10.47 16.95
CA LEU A 213 -6.23 -11.40 18.06
C LEU A 213 -4.79 -11.91 18.09
N PHE A 214 -4.26 -12.35 16.95
CA PHE A 214 -2.92 -12.90 16.85
C PHE A 214 -1.84 -11.87 17.23
N ASN A 215 -1.91 -10.65 16.69
CA ASN A 215 -0.92 -9.61 16.97
C ASN A 215 -0.90 -9.19 18.44
N ARG A 216 -2.06 -9.12 19.10
CA ARG A 216 -2.15 -8.78 20.53
C ARG A 216 -1.61 -9.89 21.43
N ILE A 217 -1.94 -11.14 21.13
CA ILE A 217 -1.36 -12.31 21.82
C ILE A 217 0.16 -12.34 21.62
N MET A 218 0.65 -12.08 20.40
CA MET A 218 2.09 -12.05 20.11
C MET A 218 2.84 -10.89 20.75
N LYS A 219 2.18 -9.76 20.96
CA LYS A 219 2.76 -8.60 21.66
C LYS A 219 2.91 -8.86 23.15
N ALA A 220 2.00 -9.65 23.72
CA ALA A 220 2.08 -10.10 25.10
C ALA A 220 3.14 -11.19 25.32
N SER A 221 3.56 -11.90 24.26
CA SER A 221 4.63 -12.88 24.32
C SER A 221 6.01 -12.27 24.09
N ASN A 222 7.06 -12.96 24.54
CA ASN A 222 8.44 -12.57 24.26
C ASN A 222 8.87 -12.78 22.79
N CYS A 223 8.03 -13.37 21.94
CA CYS A 223 8.36 -13.59 20.53
C CYS A 223 8.54 -12.29 19.75
N HIS A 224 7.88 -11.20 20.14
CA HIS A 224 8.10 -9.90 19.53
C HIS A 224 9.58 -9.47 19.59
N GLN A 225 10.29 -9.77 20.67
CA GLN A 225 11.71 -9.46 20.82
C GLN A 225 12.61 -10.33 19.91
N VAL A 226 12.27 -11.61 19.74
CA VAL A 226 13.01 -12.54 18.86
C VAL A 226 12.84 -12.17 17.38
N THR A 227 11.63 -11.78 16.95
CA THR A 227 11.38 -11.33 15.57
C THR A 227 12.13 -10.03 15.26
N ILE A 228 12.20 -9.09 16.20
CA ILE A 228 12.96 -7.85 16.08
C ILE A 228 14.48 -8.13 15.97
N MET A 229 14.99 -9.13 16.69
CA MET A 229 16.41 -9.53 16.60
C MET A 229 16.78 -10.11 15.22
N ASN A 230 15.89 -10.90 14.61
CA ASN A 230 16.10 -11.44 13.27
C ASN A 230 15.98 -10.35 12.18
N GLU A 231 15.00 -9.46 12.29
CA GLU A 231 14.92 -8.29 11.39
C GLU A 231 16.17 -7.40 11.53
N GLY A 232 16.61 -7.12 12.76
CA GLY A 232 17.81 -6.33 13.03
C GLY A 232 19.09 -6.94 12.45
N THR A 233 19.21 -8.26 12.44
CA THR A 233 20.35 -8.97 11.83
C THR A 233 20.34 -8.86 10.31
N VAL A 234 19.17 -8.99 9.68
CA VAL A 234 19.01 -8.78 8.23
C VAL A 234 19.34 -7.34 7.85
N TYR A 235 18.86 -6.33 8.58
CA TYR A 235 19.20 -4.92 8.28
C TYR A 235 20.67 -4.58 8.48
N LYS A 236 21.37 -5.27 9.40
CA LYS A 236 22.82 -5.13 9.58
C LYS A 236 23.62 -5.77 8.46
N ILE A 237 23.17 -6.92 7.95
CA ILE A 237 23.88 -7.68 6.90
C ILE A 237 23.50 -7.17 5.49
N LEU A 238 22.32 -6.58 5.31
CA LEU A 238 21.81 -6.15 4.01
C LEU A 238 22.74 -5.15 3.28
N PRO A 239 23.29 -4.09 3.92
CA PRO A 239 24.27 -3.22 3.26
C PRO A 239 25.52 -3.99 2.82
N VAL A 240 25.98 -4.95 3.62
CA VAL A 240 27.14 -5.79 3.32
C VAL A 240 26.86 -6.68 2.10
N LEU A 241 25.69 -7.32 2.05
CA LEU A 241 25.26 -8.14 0.92
C LEU A 241 25.09 -7.32 -0.36
N LEU A 242 24.48 -6.13 -0.26
CA LEU A 242 24.29 -5.24 -1.41
C LEU A 242 25.63 -4.81 -1.99
N CYS A 243 26.58 -4.37 -1.14
CA CYS A 243 27.92 -4.01 -1.57
C CYS A 243 28.68 -5.22 -2.14
N ALA A 244 28.56 -6.39 -1.49
CA ALA A 244 29.23 -7.62 -1.92
C ALA A 244 28.73 -8.12 -3.29
N LEU A 245 27.51 -7.79 -3.69
CA LEU A 245 26.97 -8.12 -5.02
C LEU A 245 27.21 -6.99 -6.03
N SER A 246 26.98 -5.73 -5.65
CA SER A 246 27.06 -4.60 -6.58
C SER A 246 28.50 -4.27 -6.97
N ILE A 247 29.47 -4.41 -6.07
CA ILE A 247 30.87 -4.09 -6.35
C ILE A 247 31.48 -5.06 -7.39
N PRO A 248 31.40 -6.39 -7.23
CA PRO A 248 31.92 -7.31 -8.23
C PRO A 248 31.19 -7.20 -9.57
N LEU A 249 29.87 -7.06 -9.56
CA LEU A 249 29.08 -6.90 -10.79
C LEU A 249 29.45 -5.61 -11.53
N SER A 250 29.62 -4.50 -10.78
CA SER A 250 30.09 -3.23 -11.33
C SER A 250 31.47 -3.37 -11.97
N MET A 251 32.41 -4.03 -11.29
CA MET A 251 33.75 -4.25 -11.83
C MET A 251 33.72 -5.13 -13.08
N PHE A 252 32.86 -6.15 -13.11
CA PHE A 252 32.67 -7.01 -14.27
C PHE A 252 32.12 -6.23 -15.48
N CYS A 253 31.07 -5.43 -15.28
CA CYS A 253 30.51 -4.57 -16.32
C CYS A 253 31.53 -3.54 -16.83
N TRP A 254 32.34 -2.98 -15.93
CA TRP A 254 33.42 -2.06 -16.27
C TRP A 254 34.50 -2.74 -17.13
N ILE A 255 34.99 -3.93 -16.72
CA ILE A 255 35.96 -4.71 -17.49
C ILE A 255 35.41 -5.04 -18.89
N GLY A 256 34.13 -5.44 -18.97
CA GLY A 256 33.45 -5.67 -20.24
C GLY A 256 33.40 -4.42 -21.13
N ASN A 257 33.12 -3.26 -20.55
CA ASN A 257 33.10 -1.99 -21.28
C ASN A 257 34.51 -1.58 -21.77
N VAL A 258 35.56 -1.80 -20.96
CA VAL A 258 36.96 -1.61 -21.37
C VAL A 258 37.33 -2.53 -22.52
N ALA A 259 36.98 -3.81 -22.43
CA ALA A 259 37.27 -4.81 -23.47
C ALA A 259 36.54 -4.45 -24.78
N TYR A 260 35.26 -4.09 -24.70
CA TYR A 260 34.49 -3.64 -25.86
C TYR A 260 35.12 -2.39 -26.49
N SER A 261 35.49 -1.39 -25.69
CA SER A 261 36.11 -0.16 -26.18
C SER A 261 37.44 -0.41 -26.89
N LYS A 262 38.23 -1.40 -26.46
CA LYS A 262 39.51 -1.77 -27.10
C LYS A 262 39.35 -2.64 -28.35
N LEU A 263 38.30 -3.46 -28.41
CA LEU A 263 38.07 -4.41 -29.50
C LEU A 263 37.20 -3.86 -30.65
N ALA A 264 36.24 -3.00 -30.33
CA ALA A 264 35.21 -2.55 -31.28
C ALA A 264 35.37 -1.10 -31.74
N SER A 265 36.10 -0.25 -30.99
CA SER A 265 36.27 1.17 -31.30
C SER A 265 37.76 1.48 -31.37
N ASN A 266 38.25 1.94 -32.53
CA ASN A 266 39.64 2.36 -32.73
C ASN A 266 39.99 3.55 -31.80
N ASN A 267 40.41 3.26 -30.56
CA ASN A 267 40.99 4.18 -29.57
C ASN A 267 40.17 5.46 -29.28
N GLN A 268 38.88 5.36 -28.96
CA GLN A 268 38.18 6.44 -28.24
C GLN A 268 38.07 6.11 -26.75
N ASP A 269 38.68 6.94 -25.91
CA ASP A 269 38.84 6.80 -24.44
C ASP A 269 37.55 6.96 -23.62
N ASN A 270 36.37 6.72 -24.20
CA ASN A 270 35.08 6.91 -23.51
C ASN A 270 34.66 5.66 -22.73
N VAL A 271 35.57 5.15 -21.88
CA VAL A 271 35.24 4.08 -20.93
C VAL A 271 34.41 4.67 -19.79
N ILE A 272 33.27 4.03 -19.49
CA ILE A 272 32.42 4.42 -18.35
C ILE A 272 33.18 4.15 -17.04
N PRO A 273 33.34 5.09 -16.10
CA PRO A 273 34.11 4.86 -14.90
C PRO A 273 33.44 3.83 -13.98
N PRO A 274 34.22 3.06 -13.19
CA PRO A 274 33.69 2.02 -12.32
C PRO A 274 32.75 2.58 -11.25
N THR A 275 32.95 3.82 -10.79
CA THR A 275 32.06 4.49 -9.83
C THR A 275 30.65 4.69 -10.38
N ARG A 276 30.52 4.96 -11.68
CA ARG A 276 29.22 5.14 -12.34
C ARG A 276 28.49 3.83 -12.53
N TRP A 277 29.21 2.75 -12.85
CA TRP A 277 28.66 1.39 -12.84
C TRP A 277 28.17 0.99 -11.46
N LEU A 278 28.94 1.27 -10.41
CA LEU A 278 28.57 0.96 -9.04
C LEU A 278 27.30 1.70 -8.64
N PHE A 279 27.23 3.01 -8.89
CA PHE A 279 26.03 3.80 -8.64
C PHE A 279 24.82 3.28 -9.43
N SER A 280 25.01 2.99 -10.71
CA SER A 280 23.93 2.57 -11.62
C SER A 280 23.45 1.15 -11.38
N LEU A 281 24.15 0.35 -10.57
CA LEU A 281 23.65 -0.93 -10.07
C LEU A 281 23.03 -0.78 -8.67
N LEU A 282 23.75 -0.12 -7.75
CA LEU A 282 23.36 -0.02 -6.35
C LEU A 282 22.06 0.79 -6.17
N MET A 283 21.97 1.99 -6.76
CA MET A 283 20.82 2.87 -6.54
C MET A 283 19.51 2.33 -7.14
N PRO A 284 19.49 1.78 -8.37
CA PRO A 284 18.32 1.08 -8.89
C PRO A 284 17.87 -0.11 -8.02
N ILE A 285 18.80 -0.93 -7.52
CA ILE A 285 18.46 -2.03 -6.60
C ILE A 285 17.81 -1.49 -5.33
N LEU A 286 18.40 -0.46 -4.71
CA LEU A 286 17.83 0.20 -3.52
C LEU A 286 16.43 0.75 -3.78
N LEU A 287 16.23 1.40 -4.93
CA LEU A 287 14.93 1.95 -5.34
C LEU A 287 13.87 0.85 -5.51
N MET A 288 14.21 -0.26 -6.18
CA MET A 288 13.28 -1.38 -6.39
C MET A 288 12.96 -2.13 -5.10
N MET A 289 13.96 -2.38 -4.24
CA MET A 289 13.73 -2.98 -2.92
C MET A 289 12.82 -2.11 -2.06
N TYR A 290 13.05 -0.79 -2.05
CA TYR A 290 12.16 0.14 -1.37
C TYR A 290 10.74 0.05 -1.93
N GLY A 291 10.60 0.03 -3.26
CA GLY A 291 9.32 -0.08 -3.94
C GLY A 291 8.55 -1.35 -3.56
N LEU A 292 9.23 -2.50 -3.53
CA LEU A 292 8.65 -3.78 -3.12
C LEU A 292 8.25 -3.75 -1.63
N LYS A 293 9.14 -3.28 -0.74
CA LYS A 293 8.88 -3.18 0.70
C LYS A 293 7.68 -2.28 1.00
N ARG A 294 7.57 -1.16 0.31
CA ARG A 294 6.43 -0.24 0.45
C ARG A 294 5.19 -0.69 -0.29
N LYS A 295 5.18 -1.85 -0.97
CA LYS A 295 4.05 -2.30 -1.80
C LYS A 295 3.68 -1.27 -2.88
N GLY A 296 4.65 -0.50 -3.39
CA GLY A 296 4.45 0.47 -4.48
C GLY A 296 4.62 -0.14 -5.87
N VAL A 297 5.31 -1.28 -5.97
CA VAL A 297 5.53 -2.06 -7.20
C VAL A 297 5.40 -3.55 -6.87
N ASN A 298 5.01 -4.38 -7.82
CA ASN A 298 5.03 -5.84 -7.69
C ASN A 298 6.34 -6.43 -8.24
N LYS A 299 6.50 -7.77 -8.18
CA LYS A 299 7.75 -8.43 -8.63
C LYS A 299 8.06 -8.20 -10.11
N SER A 300 7.05 -8.24 -11.00
CA SER A 300 7.26 -8.04 -12.44
C SER A 300 7.58 -6.57 -12.77
N GLY A 301 6.91 -5.63 -12.12
CA GLY A 301 7.22 -4.21 -12.21
C GLY A 301 8.61 -3.89 -11.66
N ALA A 302 9.04 -4.53 -10.57
CA ALA A 302 10.37 -4.34 -10.01
C ALA A 302 11.47 -4.84 -10.94
N ALA A 303 11.26 -5.99 -11.61
CA ALA A 303 12.21 -6.53 -12.57
C ALA A 303 12.41 -5.59 -13.77
N LEU A 304 11.32 -5.14 -14.41
CA LEU A 304 11.44 -4.21 -15.54
C LEU A 304 11.92 -2.83 -15.07
N GLY A 305 11.43 -2.36 -13.93
CA GLY A 305 11.83 -1.09 -13.33
C GLY A 305 13.32 -1.03 -13.01
N LEU A 306 13.92 -2.16 -12.61
CA LEU A 306 15.37 -2.26 -12.41
C LEU A 306 16.13 -2.02 -13.72
N ILE A 307 15.71 -2.65 -14.82
CA ILE A 307 16.33 -2.48 -16.14
C ILE A 307 16.22 -1.02 -16.58
N CYS A 308 15.02 -0.44 -16.52
CA CYS A 308 14.80 0.97 -16.86
C CYS A 308 15.69 1.90 -16.02
N ALA A 309 15.73 1.70 -14.70
CA ALA A 309 16.50 2.53 -13.79
C ALA A 309 18.02 2.40 -14.03
N ILE A 310 18.54 1.21 -14.36
CA ILE A 310 19.95 1.02 -14.75
C ILE A 310 20.27 1.82 -16.02
N VAL A 311 19.45 1.68 -17.06
CA VAL A 311 19.65 2.41 -18.34
C VAL A 311 19.59 3.91 -18.14
N LEU A 312 18.61 4.40 -17.37
CA LEU A 312 18.49 5.83 -17.06
C LEU A 312 19.71 6.33 -16.27
N SER A 313 20.11 5.60 -15.23
CA SER A 313 21.23 5.97 -14.35
C SER A 313 22.57 5.99 -15.07
N ILE A 314 22.86 4.95 -15.88
CA ILE A 314 24.13 4.88 -16.60
C ILE A 314 24.21 6.01 -17.64
N SER A 315 23.08 6.38 -18.26
CA SER A 315 22.99 7.49 -19.22
C SER A 315 23.21 8.85 -18.55
N SER A 316 22.41 9.18 -17.53
CA SER A 316 22.54 10.40 -16.72
C SER A 316 21.90 10.21 -15.34
N HIS A 317 22.58 10.63 -14.29
CA HIS A 317 22.02 10.65 -12.93
C HIS A 317 20.72 11.49 -12.87
N ALA A 318 20.61 12.55 -13.68
CA ALA A 318 19.41 13.37 -13.76
C ALA A 318 18.18 12.59 -14.22
N PHE A 319 18.36 11.60 -15.10
CA PHE A 319 17.27 10.77 -15.61
C PHE A 319 16.78 9.78 -14.55
N LEU A 320 17.69 9.17 -13.78
CA LEU A 320 17.31 8.35 -12.63
C LEU A 320 16.57 9.18 -11.57
N VAL A 321 17.03 10.41 -11.31
CA VAL A 321 16.37 11.31 -10.36
C VAL A 321 14.97 11.69 -10.84
N CYS A 322 14.74 11.90 -12.14
CA CYS A 322 13.39 12.11 -12.67
C CYS A 322 12.49 10.89 -12.42
N LEU A 323 12.97 9.68 -12.71
CA LEU A 323 12.25 8.44 -12.41
C LEU A 323 11.94 8.31 -10.92
N ALA A 324 12.91 8.58 -10.04
CA ALA A 324 12.75 8.51 -8.60
C ALA A 324 11.73 9.54 -8.10
N THR A 325 11.80 10.79 -8.57
CA THR A 325 10.85 11.84 -8.24
C THR A 325 9.43 11.47 -8.66
N PHE A 326 9.24 10.96 -9.87
CA PHE A 326 7.95 10.41 -10.32
C PHE A 326 7.50 9.28 -9.40
N PHE A 327 8.33 8.26 -9.20
CA PHE A 327 7.97 7.09 -8.39
C PHE A 327 7.57 7.45 -6.97
N PHE A 328 8.36 8.26 -6.26
CA PHE A 328 8.08 8.61 -4.87
C PHE A 328 6.90 9.56 -4.72
N SER A 329 6.79 10.56 -5.61
CA SER A 329 5.73 11.56 -5.49
C SER A 329 4.38 11.00 -5.94
N SER A 330 4.32 10.27 -7.06
CA SER A 330 3.12 9.57 -7.50
C SER A 330 2.66 8.50 -6.52
N SER A 331 3.58 7.73 -5.90
CA SER A 331 3.21 6.76 -4.87
C SER A 331 2.64 7.39 -3.60
N ARG A 332 2.98 8.66 -3.32
CA ARG A 332 2.36 9.43 -2.24
C ARG A 332 1.01 9.99 -2.66
N ALA A 333 0.90 10.48 -3.90
CA ALA A 333 -0.34 10.99 -4.47
C ALA A 333 -1.45 9.92 -4.48
N THR A 334 -1.16 8.70 -4.93
CA THR A 334 -2.14 7.60 -4.97
C THR A 334 -2.69 7.19 -3.60
N ARG A 335 -1.92 7.38 -2.53
CA ARG A 335 -2.35 7.09 -1.15
C ARG A 335 -3.13 8.23 -0.52
N PHE A 336 -3.02 9.44 -1.07
CA PHE A 336 -3.61 10.61 -0.48
C PHE A 336 -5.14 10.53 -0.58
N ARG A 337 -5.82 10.41 0.58
CA ARG A 337 -7.29 10.38 0.69
C ARG A 337 -7.96 9.35 -0.24
N ALA A 338 -7.32 8.20 -0.42
CA ALA A 338 -7.80 7.09 -1.25
C ALA A 338 -9.24 6.64 -0.91
N HIS A 339 -9.69 6.81 0.34
CA HIS A 339 -11.07 6.51 0.76
C HIS A 339 -12.16 7.31 0.03
N LEU A 340 -11.83 8.52 -0.46
CA LEU A 340 -12.80 9.36 -1.18
C LEU A 340 -13.04 8.84 -2.60
N LYS A 341 -12.02 8.29 -3.26
CA LYS A 341 -12.11 7.72 -4.62
C LYS A 341 -12.96 6.46 -4.69
N ARG A 342 -12.91 5.62 -3.66
CA ARG A 342 -13.78 4.41 -3.53
C ARG A 342 -15.27 4.70 -3.66
N LYS A 343 -15.70 5.93 -3.38
CA LYS A 343 -17.11 6.32 -3.45
C LYS A 343 -17.63 6.43 -4.88
N PHE A 344 -16.76 6.70 -5.86
CA PHE A 344 -17.16 6.98 -7.24
C PHE A 344 -16.49 6.09 -8.30
N GLU A 345 -15.48 5.30 -7.94
CA GLU A 345 -14.82 4.32 -8.82
C GLU A 345 -15.11 2.88 -8.35
N GLU A 346 -15.65 2.02 -9.22
CA GLU A 346 -16.08 0.64 -8.89
C GLU A 346 -14.89 -0.27 -8.54
N ASP A 347 -13.81 -0.19 -9.32
CA ASP A 347 -12.62 -1.05 -9.21
C ASP A 347 -11.51 -0.49 -8.30
N PHE A 348 -11.82 0.50 -7.45
CA PHE A 348 -10.78 1.19 -6.66
C PHE A 348 -10.26 0.35 -5.49
N GLN A 349 -9.28 -0.52 -5.78
CA GLN A 349 -8.49 -1.27 -4.79
C GLN A 349 -7.36 -0.44 -4.16
N GLY A 350 -7.50 0.89 -4.06
CA GLY A 350 -6.51 1.78 -3.41
C GLY A 350 -5.50 2.47 -4.35
N GLY A 351 -5.96 2.97 -5.50
CA GLY A 351 -5.15 3.58 -6.57
C GLY A 351 -4.92 2.61 -7.74
N GLU A 352 -3.94 2.88 -8.60
CA GLU A 352 -3.43 1.97 -9.66
C GLU A 352 -2.94 0.58 -9.17
N GLY A 353 -3.12 0.25 -7.90
CA GLY A 353 -2.60 -0.96 -7.27
C GLY A 353 -1.08 -0.99 -7.18
N ARG A 354 -0.49 -2.18 -7.03
CA ARG A 354 0.96 -2.36 -7.11
C ARG A 354 1.38 -2.28 -8.57
N ARG A 355 2.27 -1.34 -8.91
CA ARG A 355 2.70 -1.17 -10.31
C ARG A 355 3.30 -2.45 -10.88
N ASN A 356 2.77 -2.88 -12.02
CA ASN A 356 3.23 -4.07 -12.75
C ASN A 356 4.16 -3.66 -13.90
N TRP A 357 4.70 -4.64 -14.63
CA TRP A 357 5.58 -4.38 -15.76
C TRP A 357 4.91 -3.53 -16.86
N ALA A 358 3.60 -3.69 -17.09
CA ALA A 358 2.87 -2.92 -18.10
C ALA A 358 2.78 -1.42 -17.71
N GLN A 359 2.52 -1.11 -16.45
CA GLN A 359 2.57 0.27 -15.97
C GLN A 359 3.99 0.87 -16.05
N VAL A 360 5.03 0.07 -15.80
CA VAL A 360 6.41 0.53 -15.92
C VAL A 360 6.75 0.85 -17.37
N ILE A 361 6.40 -0.01 -18.34
CA ILE A 361 6.68 0.27 -19.74
C ILE A 361 5.89 1.49 -20.25
N CYS A 362 4.64 1.66 -19.82
CA CYS A 362 3.81 2.78 -20.24
C CYS A 362 4.26 4.12 -19.67
N ASN A 363 4.75 4.16 -18.43
CA ASN A 363 5.15 5.41 -17.77
C ASN A 363 6.64 5.74 -17.91
N ALA A 364 7.52 4.74 -18.09
CA ALA A 364 8.96 4.93 -18.16
C ALA A 364 9.61 4.42 -19.45
N GLY A 365 8.88 3.68 -20.30
CA GLY A 365 9.42 3.06 -21.51
C GLY A 365 9.98 4.07 -22.50
N MET A 366 9.21 5.12 -22.83
CA MET A 366 9.68 6.17 -23.75
C MET A 366 10.91 6.89 -23.21
N ALA A 367 10.91 7.26 -21.92
CA ALA A 367 12.06 7.86 -21.26
C ALA A 367 13.29 6.95 -21.29
N THR A 368 13.09 5.64 -21.05
CA THR A 368 14.17 4.63 -21.10
C THR A 368 14.72 4.47 -22.51
N GLN A 369 13.86 4.46 -23.53
CA GLN A 369 14.27 4.39 -24.92
C GLN A 369 15.09 5.62 -25.34
N LEU A 370 14.64 6.82 -24.99
CA LEU A 370 15.40 8.05 -25.25
C LEU A 370 16.71 8.09 -24.46
N ALA A 371 16.74 7.55 -23.25
CA ALA A 371 17.97 7.45 -22.46
C ALA A 371 18.96 6.46 -23.08
N LEU A 372 18.49 5.33 -23.60
CA LEU A 372 19.34 4.41 -24.36
C LEU A 372 19.92 5.10 -25.60
N LEU A 373 19.11 5.85 -26.35
CA LEU A 373 19.60 6.65 -27.48
C LEU A 373 20.60 7.72 -27.03
N TYR A 374 20.36 8.37 -25.90
CA TYR A 374 21.30 9.33 -25.30
C TYR A 374 22.64 8.63 -24.99
N LEU A 375 22.61 7.46 -24.36
CA LEU A 375 23.82 6.71 -24.05
C LEU A 375 24.61 6.30 -25.30
N LEU A 376 23.91 5.89 -26.36
CA LEU A 376 24.53 5.44 -27.61
C LEU A 376 25.08 6.60 -28.44
N ASP A 377 24.32 7.69 -28.60
CA ASP A 377 24.69 8.80 -29.49
C ASP A 377 25.52 9.87 -28.79
N CYS A 378 25.19 10.15 -27.53
CA CYS A 378 25.83 11.21 -26.76
C CYS A 378 26.93 10.64 -25.87
N GLY A 379 26.77 9.40 -25.38
CA GLY A 379 27.63 8.82 -24.35
C GLY A 379 27.04 9.04 -22.95
N TYR A 380 27.71 8.48 -21.94
CA TYR A 380 27.34 8.67 -20.55
C TYR A 380 27.74 10.07 -20.06
N GLY A 381 26.99 10.62 -19.10
CA GLY A 381 27.38 11.85 -18.41
C GLY A 381 26.29 12.89 -18.32
N GLU A 382 26.45 13.73 -17.31
CA GLU A 382 25.58 14.85 -17.02
C GLU A 382 25.98 16.02 -17.93
N ARG A 383 25.00 16.55 -18.65
CA ARG A 383 25.22 17.64 -19.61
C ARG A 383 24.24 18.77 -19.36
N PRO A 384 24.68 20.04 -19.49
CA PRO A 384 23.76 21.15 -19.48
C PRO A 384 22.90 21.12 -20.74
N ILE A 385 21.71 21.71 -20.64
CA ILE A 385 20.86 22.00 -21.79
C ILE A 385 21.47 23.20 -22.52
N ASP A 386 22.03 22.90 -23.68
CA ASP A 386 22.58 23.84 -24.65
C ASP A 386 22.21 23.35 -26.07
N PHE A 387 21.27 24.03 -26.72
CA PHE A 387 20.84 23.66 -28.07
C PHE A 387 21.82 24.11 -29.17
N GLY A 388 22.77 24.99 -28.85
CA GLY A 388 23.79 25.46 -29.78
C GLY A 388 24.94 24.46 -29.89
N GLN A 389 25.58 24.13 -28.75
CA GLN A 389 26.75 23.25 -28.74
C GLN A 389 26.40 21.78 -28.52
N LEU A 390 25.32 21.50 -27.79
CA LEU A 390 24.97 20.16 -27.31
C LEU A 390 23.58 19.73 -27.79
N TYR A 391 23.24 20.04 -29.04
CA TYR A 391 21.91 19.85 -29.63
C TYR A 391 21.28 18.49 -29.31
N ARG A 392 21.97 17.38 -29.62
CA ARG A 392 21.41 16.03 -29.46
C ARG A 392 21.14 15.68 -28.00
N SER A 393 22.10 15.92 -27.10
CA SER A 393 21.92 15.64 -25.67
C SER A 393 20.87 16.53 -25.03
N SER A 394 20.77 17.80 -25.46
CA SER A 394 19.74 18.73 -25.00
C SER A 394 18.35 18.29 -25.44
N TRP A 395 18.21 17.91 -26.70
CA TRP A 395 16.94 17.44 -27.26
C TRP A 395 16.47 16.16 -26.54
N LEU A 396 17.34 15.16 -26.41
CA LEU A 396 17.03 13.90 -25.73
C LEU A 396 16.78 14.11 -24.23
N GLY A 397 17.59 14.93 -23.56
CA GLY A 397 17.43 15.24 -22.13
C GLY A 397 16.10 15.91 -21.81
N ILE A 398 15.68 16.90 -22.61
CA ILE A 398 14.35 17.51 -22.50
C ILE A 398 13.25 16.47 -22.79
N GLY A 399 13.43 15.58 -23.77
CA GLY A 399 12.46 14.55 -24.09
C GLY A 399 12.24 13.57 -22.93
N ILE A 400 13.32 13.09 -22.32
CA ILE A 400 13.30 12.21 -21.14
C ILE A 400 12.64 12.89 -19.95
N MET A 401 13.03 14.14 -19.66
CA MET A 401 12.43 14.95 -18.59
C MET A 401 10.93 15.15 -18.83
N SER A 402 10.54 15.44 -20.07
CA SER A 402 9.14 15.69 -20.46
C SER A 402 8.28 14.44 -20.41
N ALA A 403 8.83 13.25 -20.73
CA ALA A 403 8.14 11.98 -20.56
C ALA A 403 7.76 11.74 -19.09
N PHE A 404 8.71 11.91 -18.17
CA PHE A 404 8.43 11.77 -16.73
C PHE A 404 7.54 12.89 -16.19
N ALA A 405 7.70 14.12 -16.68
CA ALA A 405 6.83 15.23 -16.31
C ALA A 405 5.38 14.98 -16.75
N CYS A 406 5.16 14.45 -17.96
CA CYS A 406 3.86 14.01 -18.46
C CYS A 406 3.22 13.00 -17.51
N SER A 407 3.89 11.88 -17.25
CA SER A 407 3.35 10.82 -16.37
C SER A 407 3.12 11.30 -14.93
N ASN A 408 4.01 12.15 -14.39
CA ASN A 408 3.86 12.68 -13.05
C ASN A 408 2.73 13.69 -12.95
N GLY A 409 2.62 14.60 -13.92
CA GLY A 409 1.56 15.59 -14.00
C GLY A 409 0.18 14.93 -14.12
N ASP A 410 0.07 13.94 -15.01
CA ASP A 410 -1.16 13.16 -15.16
C ASP A 410 -1.54 12.43 -13.86
N THR A 411 -0.59 11.72 -13.24
CA THR A 411 -0.87 11.03 -11.96
C THR A 411 -1.29 12.00 -10.87
N TRP A 412 -0.67 13.17 -10.79
CA TRP A 412 -1.06 14.19 -9.80
C TRP A 412 -2.46 14.74 -10.10
N ALA A 413 -2.80 14.96 -11.36
CA ALA A 413 -4.14 15.42 -11.75
C ALA A 413 -5.22 14.39 -11.42
N SER A 414 -5.00 13.12 -11.76
CA SER A 414 -5.93 12.03 -11.55
C SER A 414 -6.04 11.62 -10.07
N GLU A 415 -4.95 11.67 -9.30
CA GLU A 415 -4.93 11.28 -7.88
C GLU A 415 -5.26 12.42 -6.92
N LEU A 416 -4.59 13.57 -7.04
CA LEU A 416 -4.81 14.71 -6.15
C LEU A 416 -5.93 15.61 -6.67
N GLY A 417 -5.97 15.88 -7.97
CA GLY A 417 -6.93 16.80 -8.56
C GLY A 417 -8.39 16.37 -8.40
N THR A 418 -8.67 15.07 -8.56
CA THR A 418 -10.03 14.50 -8.39
C THR A 418 -10.55 14.61 -6.97
N VAL A 419 -9.67 14.51 -5.97
CA VAL A 419 -10.02 14.56 -4.55
C VAL A 419 -10.07 15.98 -4.00
N LEU A 420 -9.20 16.87 -4.47
CA LEU A 420 -9.14 18.26 -4.03
C LEU A 420 -10.24 19.14 -4.66
N THR A 421 -10.80 18.71 -5.78
CA THR A 421 -11.88 19.45 -6.46
C THR A 421 -13.20 19.30 -5.70
N LYS A 422 -13.92 20.42 -5.51
CA LYS A 422 -15.22 20.46 -4.82
C LYS A 422 -16.43 20.28 -5.75
N GLY A 423 -16.29 20.52 -7.05
CA GLY A 423 -17.36 20.34 -8.06
C GLY A 423 -17.10 19.20 -9.04
N ASP A 424 -17.99 19.03 -10.00
CA ASP A 424 -17.81 18.05 -11.09
C ASP A 424 -16.82 18.58 -12.15
N PRO A 425 -15.93 17.74 -12.71
CA PRO A 425 -15.08 18.12 -13.82
C PRO A 425 -15.89 18.41 -15.09
N PHE A 426 -15.24 19.02 -16.08
CA PHE A 426 -15.80 19.16 -17.43
C PHE A 426 -15.09 18.20 -18.37
N LEU A 427 -15.83 17.60 -19.31
CA LEU A 427 -15.23 16.77 -20.34
C LEU A 427 -14.45 17.65 -21.32
N ILE A 428 -13.19 17.32 -21.60
CA ILE A 428 -12.30 18.22 -22.34
C ILE A 428 -12.77 18.49 -23.79
N THR A 429 -13.49 17.55 -24.39
CA THR A 429 -13.94 17.62 -25.79
C THR A 429 -15.13 18.53 -26.02
N ASN A 430 -16.08 18.62 -25.08
CA ASN A 430 -17.34 19.35 -25.25
C ASN A 430 -17.70 20.29 -24.09
N ARG A 431 -16.86 20.34 -23.04
CA ARG A 431 -17.00 21.17 -21.83
C ARG A 431 -18.25 20.92 -21.00
N LYS A 432 -18.98 19.81 -21.23
CA LYS A 432 -20.12 19.42 -20.38
C LYS A 432 -19.62 18.90 -19.03
N ARG A 433 -20.39 19.14 -17.96
CA ARG A 433 -20.09 18.57 -16.64
C ARG A 433 -20.27 17.05 -16.69
N VAL A 434 -19.30 16.33 -16.15
CA VAL A 434 -19.30 14.86 -16.09
C VAL A 434 -18.94 14.41 -14.67
N PRO A 435 -19.42 13.23 -14.23
CA PRO A 435 -19.09 12.75 -12.90
C PRO A 435 -17.58 12.52 -12.73
N ARG A 436 -17.11 12.57 -11.48
CA ARG A 436 -15.70 12.30 -11.15
C ARG A 436 -15.32 10.87 -11.48
N GLY A 437 -14.11 10.67 -12.00
CA GLY A 437 -13.63 9.39 -12.51
C GLY A 437 -13.89 9.17 -14.00
N THR A 438 -14.64 10.06 -14.67
CA THR A 438 -14.83 9.98 -16.14
C THR A 438 -13.51 10.22 -16.87
N ASN A 439 -13.15 9.32 -17.80
CA ASN A 439 -11.97 9.48 -18.65
C ASN A 439 -12.07 10.77 -19.47
N GLY A 440 -11.01 11.58 -19.42
CA GLY A 440 -10.99 12.91 -20.04
C GLY A 440 -11.79 14.00 -19.33
N GLY A 441 -12.26 13.74 -18.10
CA GLY A 441 -12.80 14.74 -17.20
C GLY A 441 -11.70 15.61 -16.59
N VAL A 442 -11.72 16.90 -16.90
CA VAL A 442 -10.71 17.87 -16.46
C VAL A 442 -11.30 18.85 -15.44
N SER A 443 -10.50 19.18 -14.42
CA SER A 443 -10.82 20.22 -13.44
C SER A 443 -9.70 21.27 -13.39
N PHE A 444 -10.04 22.50 -12.99
CA PHE A 444 -9.03 23.56 -12.85
C PHE A 444 -7.92 23.17 -11.86
N ILE A 445 -8.29 22.58 -10.71
CA ILE A 445 -7.32 22.11 -9.72
C ILE A 445 -6.48 20.97 -10.29
N GLY A 446 -7.08 20.04 -11.05
CA GLY A 446 -6.33 19.00 -11.75
C GLY A 446 -5.26 19.56 -12.69
N LEU A 447 -5.59 20.59 -13.49
CA LEU A 447 -4.62 21.26 -14.37
C LEU A 447 -3.48 21.93 -13.60
N VAL A 448 -3.79 22.64 -12.51
CA VAL A 448 -2.77 23.29 -11.66
C VAL A 448 -1.86 22.24 -11.05
N VAL A 449 -2.41 21.17 -10.48
CA VAL A 449 -1.64 20.11 -9.82
C VAL A 449 -0.83 19.32 -10.86
N SER A 450 -1.32 19.15 -12.08
CA SER A 450 -0.54 18.61 -13.20
C SER A 450 0.71 19.45 -13.52
N PHE A 451 0.53 20.77 -13.63
CA PHE A 451 1.65 21.70 -13.84
C PHE A 451 2.65 21.63 -12.68
N LEU A 452 2.18 21.59 -11.42
CA LEU A 452 3.05 21.44 -10.24
C LEU A 452 3.79 20.10 -10.24
N GLY A 453 3.15 19.01 -10.68
CA GLY A 453 3.78 17.70 -10.83
C GLY A 453 4.91 17.73 -11.85
N GLY A 454 4.70 18.41 -12.99
CA GLY A 454 5.75 18.65 -13.98
C GLY A 454 6.90 19.52 -13.46
N LEU A 455 6.59 20.59 -12.72
CA LEU A 455 7.60 21.46 -12.08
C LEU A 455 8.51 20.66 -11.14
N ALA A 456 7.96 19.71 -10.38
CA ALA A 456 8.74 18.88 -9.48
C ALA A 456 9.78 18.03 -10.22
N ILE A 457 9.42 17.47 -11.38
CA ILE A 457 10.35 16.72 -12.24
C ILE A 457 11.44 17.65 -12.79
N GLY A 458 11.05 18.78 -13.40
CA GLY A 458 12.00 19.76 -13.94
C GLY A 458 12.94 20.33 -12.87
N PHE A 459 12.44 20.60 -11.67
CA PHE A 459 13.25 21.01 -10.52
C PHE A 459 14.25 19.95 -10.10
N SER A 460 13.83 18.68 -10.02
CA SER A 460 14.74 17.58 -9.67
C SER A 460 15.86 17.41 -10.71
N TYR A 461 15.55 17.60 -12.00
CA TYR A 461 16.55 17.60 -13.07
C TYR A 461 17.51 18.78 -12.91
N TYR A 462 16.99 20.00 -12.75
CA TYR A 462 17.77 21.23 -12.60
C TYR A 462 18.79 21.12 -11.46
N VAL A 463 18.33 20.69 -10.28
CA VAL A 463 19.17 20.47 -9.10
C VAL A 463 20.27 19.46 -9.42
N THR A 464 19.92 18.33 -10.05
CA THR A 464 20.91 17.31 -10.40
C THR A 464 21.99 17.86 -11.33
N VAL A 465 21.62 18.54 -12.41
CA VAL A 465 22.58 19.18 -13.33
C VAL A 465 23.46 20.19 -12.58
N ARG A 466 22.86 21.02 -11.72
CA ARG A 466 23.61 22.05 -10.98
C ARG A 466 24.66 21.48 -10.03
N TYR A 467 24.42 20.30 -9.47
CA TYR A 467 25.34 19.61 -8.53
C TYR A 467 26.36 18.71 -9.22
N THR A 468 26.05 18.19 -10.40
CA THR A 468 26.87 17.15 -11.05
C THR A 468 27.69 17.65 -12.24
N VAL A 469 27.24 18.70 -12.91
CA VAL A 469 27.98 19.31 -14.02
C VAL A 469 29.01 20.30 -13.48
N ASP A 470 30.21 20.28 -14.05
CA ASP A 470 31.30 21.19 -13.69
C ASP A 470 30.86 22.66 -13.77
N SER A 471 31.29 23.45 -12.78
CA SER A 471 30.86 24.85 -12.64
C SER A 471 31.37 25.75 -13.77
N LYS A 472 32.51 25.42 -14.40
CA LYS A 472 33.01 26.14 -15.58
C LYS A 472 32.14 25.84 -16.80
N ILE A 473 31.83 24.57 -17.04
CA ILE A 473 30.92 24.16 -18.12
C ILE A 473 29.57 24.84 -17.97
N LEU A 474 28.99 24.85 -16.76
CA LEU A 474 27.72 25.51 -16.49
C LEU A 474 27.76 27.02 -16.70
N ARG A 475 28.88 27.68 -16.41
CA ARG A 475 29.07 29.12 -16.63
C ARG A 475 29.11 29.48 -18.10
N ASP A 476 29.69 28.60 -18.92
CA ASP A 476 29.81 28.78 -20.37
C ASP A 476 28.54 28.33 -21.12
N SER A 477 27.62 27.65 -20.43
CA SER A 477 26.36 27.16 -20.99
C SER A 477 25.20 28.16 -20.79
N PRO A 478 24.10 28.04 -21.56
CA PRO A 478 22.88 28.82 -21.33
C PRO A 478 22.30 28.63 -19.92
N ARG A 479 21.36 29.50 -19.55
CA ARG A 479 20.67 29.39 -18.24
C ARG A 479 19.91 28.07 -18.16
N GLN A 480 20.11 27.32 -17.08
CA GLN A 480 19.53 25.98 -16.90
C GLN A 480 18.16 25.97 -16.22
N TRP A 481 17.81 27.03 -15.48
CA TRP A 481 16.53 27.14 -14.77
C TRP A 481 15.26 26.99 -15.65
N PRO A 482 15.25 27.33 -16.95
CA PRO A 482 14.06 27.16 -17.78
C PRO A 482 13.56 25.71 -17.83
N ILE A 483 14.42 24.72 -17.58
CA ILE A 483 14.03 23.30 -17.54
C ILE A 483 12.90 23.04 -16.54
N ILE A 484 12.84 23.83 -15.46
CA ILE A 484 11.81 23.72 -14.44
C ILE A 484 10.46 24.05 -15.07
N VAL A 485 10.37 25.20 -15.74
CA VAL A 485 9.15 25.69 -16.39
C VAL A 485 8.74 24.74 -17.53
N PHE A 486 9.70 24.28 -18.35
CA PHE A 486 9.40 23.29 -19.38
C PHE A 486 8.90 21.97 -18.80
N GLY A 487 9.39 21.54 -17.64
CA GLY A 487 8.83 20.41 -16.90
C GLY A 487 7.39 20.65 -16.51
N GLY A 488 7.07 21.83 -15.95
CA GLY A 488 5.69 22.20 -15.63
C GLY A 488 4.76 22.18 -16.86
N VAL A 489 5.19 22.80 -17.96
CA VAL A 489 4.45 22.81 -19.22
C VAL A 489 4.27 21.40 -19.78
N ALA A 490 5.30 20.55 -19.71
CA ALA A 490 5.23 19.16 -20.13
C ALA A 490 4.23 18.34 -19.30
N GLY A 491 4.19 18.53 -17.99
CA GLY A 491 3.19 17.89 -17.12
C GLY A 491 1.77 18.30 -17.50
N LEU A 492 1.54 19.61 -17.61
CA LEU A 492 0.23 20.16 -18.02
C LEU A 492 -0.20 19.64 -19.40
N LEU A 493 0.67 19.79 -20.41
CA LEU A 493 0.40 19.34 -21.78
C LEU A 493 0.14 17.84 -21.82
N GLY A 494 0.95 17.05 -21.12
CA GLY A 494 0.81 15.61 -21.01
C GLY A 494 -0.57 15.21 -20.50
N SER A 495 -1.02 15.79 -19.38
CA SER A 495 -2.36 15.51 -18.82
C SER A 495 -3.51 15.97 -19.72
N VAL A 496 -3.31 17.04 -20.51
CA VAL A 496 -4.30 17.51 -21.47
C VAL A 496 -4.40 16.55 -22.66
N VAL A 497 -3.27 16.10 -23.20
CA VAL A 497 -3.21 15.10 -24.27
C VAL A 497 -3.86 13.80 -23.80
N ASP A 498 -3.52 13.36 -22.59
CA ASP A 498 -4.12 12.19 -21.94
C ASP A 498 -5.63 12.31 -21.87
N SER A 499 -6.13 13.43 -21.35
CA SER A 499 -7.56 13.69 -21.24
C SER A 499 -8.29 13.73 -22.60
N ILE A 500 -7.65 14.24 -23.66
CA ILE A 500 -8.24 14.25 -25.01
C ILE A 500 -8.35 12.84 -25.55
N ILE A 501 -7.28 12.04 -25.43
CA ILE A 501 -7.27 10.66 -25.87
C ILE A 501 -8.23 9.83 -25.02
N GLY A 502 -8.29 10.05 -23.71
CA GLY A 502 -9.22 9.37 -22.82
C GLY A 502 -10.67 9.68 -23.13
N ALA A 503 -11.03 10.95 -23.34
CA ALA A 503 -12.40 11.34 -23.72
C ALA A 503 -12.86 10.77 -25.07
N THR A 504 -11.92 10.39 -25.95
CA THR A 504 -12.22 9.94 -27.31
C THR A 504 -12.07 8.43 -27.49
N LEU A 505 -11.05 7.81 -26.91
CA LEU A 505 -10.62 6.43 -27.15
C LEU A 505 -10.65 5.52 -25.91
N GLN A 506 -11.02 6.03 -24.74
CA GLN A 506 -11.32 5.22 -23.56
C GLN A 506 -12.81 5.29 -23.24
N TYR A 507 -13.45 4.14 -23.02
CA TYR A 507 -14.85 4.11 -22.66
C TYR A 507 -15.05 4.59 -21.22
N SER A 508 -16.07 5.44 -21.01
CA SER A 508 -16.60 5.72 -19.68
C SER A 508 -18.12 5.66 -19.69
N GLY A 509 -18.68 4.94 -18.71
CA GLY A 509 -20.11 4.89 -18.44
C GLY A 509 -20.41 5.03 -16.95
N VAL A 510 -21.66 5.29 -16.61
CA VAL A 510 -22.16 5.28 -15.22
C VAL A 510 -23.04 4.04 -15.04
N ASP A 511 -22.75 3.24 -14.04
CA ASP A 511 -23.59 2.11 -13.67
C ASP A 511 -24.88 2.56 -12.94
N PRO A 512 -25.84 1.66 -12.67
CA PRO A 512 -27.03 2.00 -11.90
C PRO A 512 -26.75 2.46 -10.46
N SER A 513 -25.58 2.14 -9.90
CA SER A 513 -25.18 2.56 -8.55
C SER A 513 -24.56 3.97 -8.51
N GLY A 514 -24.35 4.60 -9.67
CA GLY A 514 -23.79 5.94 -9.82
C GLY A 514 -22.25 5.98 -9.90
N LYS A 515 -21.59 4.83 -10.00
CA LYS A 515 -20.14 4.70 -10.15
C LYS A 515 -19.71 4.74 -11.60
N ILE A 516 -18.50 5.25 -11.84
CA ILE A 516 -17.90 5.24 -13.18
C ILE A 516 -17.29 3.87 -13.47
N VAL A 517 -17.58 3.37 -14.68
CA VAL A 517 -17.11 2.09 -15.20
C VAL A 517 -16.43 2.25 -16.55
N GLU A 518 -15.40 1.44 -16.79
CA GLU A 518 -14.60 1.46 -18.04
C GLU A 518 -15.12 0.50 -19.10
N ARG A 519 -16.20 -0.24 -18.82
CA ARG A 519 -16.73 -1.26 -19.71
C ARG A 519 -18.24 -1.12 -19.91
N PRO A 520 -18.76 -1.38 -21.12
CA PRO A 520 -20.19 -1.45 -21.33
C PRO A 520 -20.76 -2.66 -20.58
N GLY A 521 -21.93 -2.47 -19.97
CA GLY A 521 -22.60 -3.48 -19.17
C GLY A 521 -24.11 -3.24 -19.12
N LYS A 522 -24.86 -4.19 -18.55
CA LYS A 522 -26.32 -4.09 -18.45
C LYS A 522 -26.69 -2.93 -17.52
N GLY A 523 -27.44 -1.94 -18.05
CA GLY A 523 -27.87 -0.77 -17.28
C GLY A 523 -26.83 0.35 -17.18
N VAL A 524 -25.64 0.19 -17.78
CA VAL A 524 -24.61 1.24 -17.84
C VAL A 524 -25.01 2.31 -18.84
N LYS A 525 -25.09 3.57 -18.40
CA LYS A 525 -25.32 4.73 -19.27
C LYS A 525 -23.98 5.25 -19.77
N HIS A 526 -23.79 5.27 -21.08
CA HIS A 526 -22.57 5.79 -21.71
C HIS A 526 -22.40 7.30 -21.47
N ILE A 527 -21.17 7.73 -21.18
CA ILE A 527 -20.80 9.15 -21.06
C ILE A 527 -19.97 9.59 -22.27
N CYS A 528 -18.83 8.92 -22.51
CA CYS A 528 -17.87 9.32 -23.54
C CYS A 528 -16.94 8.18 -23.96
N GLY A 529 -16.23 8.44 -25.07
CA GLY A 529 -15.23 7.58 -25.65
C GLY A 529 -15.74 6.22 -26.16
N VAL A 530 -14.82 5.46 -26.73
CA VAL A 530 -15.03 4.10 -27.24
C VAL A 530 -14.02 3.18 -26.58
N ARG A 531 -14.28 1.86 -26.54
CA ARG A 531 -13.39 0.90 -25.89
C ARG A 531 -12.26 0.46 -26.82
N ILE A 532 -11.38 1.39 -27.21
CA ILE A 532 -10.23 1.11 -28.06
C ILE A 532 -8.96 0.99 -27.22
N LEU A 533 -8.75 1.92 -26.29
CA LEU A 533 -7.57 1.98 -25.43
C LEU A 533 -7.94 1.80 -23.95
N ASP A 534 -6.98 1.32 -23.19
CA ASP A 534 -7.01 1.30 -21.72
C ASP A 534 -6.12 2.43 -21.15
N ASN A 535 -6.09 2.59 -19.83
CA ASN A 535 -5.28 3.63 -19.17
C ASN A 535 -3.79 3.51 -19.46
N HIS A 536 -3.27 2.30 -19.50
CA HIS A 536 -1.86 2.06 -19.76
C HIS A 536 -1.47 2.50 -21.18
N SER A 537 -2.29 2.20 -22.18
CA SER A 537 -2.04 2.58 -23.56
C SER A 537 -2.08 4.09 -23.75
N VAL A 538 -3.02 4.78 -23.09
CA VAL A 538 -3.12 6.25 -23.17
C VAL A 538 -1.90 6.91 -22.53
N ASN A 539 -1.51 6.51 -21.31
CA ASN A 539 -0.29 7.03 -20.67
C ASN A 539 0.96 6.89 -21.57
N LEU A 540 1.10 5.73 -22.23
CA LEU A 540 2.20 5.49 -23.16
C LEU A 540 2.16 6.49 -24.32
N ILE A 541 1.02 6.64 -25.00
CA ILE A 541 0.87 7.55 -26.14
C ILE A 541 1.09 9.01 -25.72
N SER A 542 0.50 9.43 -24.61
CA SER A 542 0.66 10.77 -24.04
C SER A 542 2.13 11.08 -23.74
N SER A 543 2.85 10.11 -23.15
CA SER A 543 4.29 10.27 -22.87
C SER A 543 5.13 10.36 -24.14
N ILE A 544 4.84 9.56 -25.18
CA ILE A 544 5.51 9.62 -26.48
C ILE A 544 5.32 10.98 -27.14
N ILE A 545 4.07 11.44 -27.25
CA ILE A 545 3.73 12.73 -27.86
C ILE A 545 4.47 13.85 -27.13
N THR A 546 4.39 13.88 -25.81
CA THR A 546 5.00 14.94 -24.99
C THR A 546 6.52 14.91 -25.09
N ALA A 547 7.14 13.73 -25.07
CA ALA A 547 8.59 13.56 -25.16
C ALA A 547 9.17 13.99 -26.52
N LEU A 548 8.41 13.87 -27.61
CA LEU A 548 8.85 14.27 -28.95
C LEU A 548 8.56 15.74 -29.26
N LEU A 549 7.46 16.30 -28.72
CA LEU A 549 7.07 17.69 -28.97
C LEU A 549 7.89 18.69 -28.12
N MET A 550 8.04 18.42 -26.83
CA MET A 550 8.63 19.38 -25.88
C MET A 550 10.07 19.78 -26.18
N PRO A 551 10.97 18.91 -26.66
CA PRO A 551 12.31 19.32 -27.09
C PRO A 551 12.31 20.38 -28.19
N SER A 552 11.40 20.26 -29.16
CA SER A 552 11.26 21.21 -30.27
C SER A 552 10.74 22.57 -29.78
N VAL A 553 9.78 22.55 -28.85
CA VAL A 553 9.29 23.76 -28.18
C VAL A 553 10.41 24.40 -27.37
N ALA A 554 11.11 23.62 -26.55
CA ALA A 554 12.22 24.08 -25.73
C ALA A 554 13.28 24.74 -26.59
N MET A 555 13.75 24.10 -27.67
CA MET A 555 14.72 24.66 -28.59
C MET A 555 14.34 26.05 -29.13
N HIS A 556 13.08 26.24 -29.51
CA HIS A 556 12.62 27.52 -30.07
C HIS A 556 12.70 28.69 -29.07
N PHE A 557 12.48 28.41 -27.80
CA PHE A 557 12.42 29.41 -26.74
C PHE A 557 13.72 29.52 -25.93
N TRP A 558 14.51 28.46 -25.81
CA TRP A 558 15.70 28.41 -24.96
C TRP A 558 16.75 29.45 -25.35
N ASN A 559 16.97 29.63 -26.65
CA ASN A 559 17.95 30.59 -27.16
C ASN A 559 17.51 32.06 -27.00
N LYS A 560 16.25 32.29 -26.61
CA LYS A 560 15.69 33.63 -26.37
C LYS A 560 15.65 34.01 -24.89
N ILE A 561 16.04 33.08 -24.00
CA ILE A 561 16.05 33.21 -22.52
C ILE A 561 17.51 33.34 -22.05
#